data_AF-A0A6N9PTU9-F1
#
_entry.id   AF-A0A6N9PTU9-F1
#
_cell.length_a   1.000
_cell.length_b   1.000
_cell.length_c   1.000
_cell.angle_alpha   90.00
_cell.angle_beta   90.00
_cell.angle_gamma   90.00
#
_symmetry.space_group_name_H-M   'P 1'
#
loop_
_entity.id
_entity.type
_entity.pdbx_description
1 polymer ?
#
loop_
_entity_poly.entity_id
_entity_poly.type
_entity_poly.pdbx_seq_one_letter_code
_entity_poly.pdbx_strand_id
1 'polypeptide(L)'
;MRKYDDLLLAYLPDHARKVRKLENLTQEKMAERMHMARRSYSALERGENGFSATSLLMLLSMLPDDESVRALIKGFIEQVQAAENAEDTNPHP
;
A
#
# COMPACT_ATOMS: atom_id res chain seq x y z
N MET A 1 -3.15 16.97 -2.57
CA MET A 1 -3.55 15.71 -1.91
C MET A 1 -3.88 14.62 -2.92
N ARG A 2 -4.84 14.80 -3.84
CA ARG A 2 -5.20 13.81 -4.87
C ARG A 2 -4.04 13.22 -5.71
N LYS A 3 -2.98 13.99 -5.95
CA LYS A 3 -1.78 13.55 -6.69
C LYS A 3 -1.10 12.32 -6.08
N TYR A 4 -1.04 12.23 -4.75
CA TYR A 4 -0.38 11.11 -4.08
C TYR A 4 -1.32 9.94 -3.81
N ASP A 5 -2.63 10.15 -3.94
CA ASP A 5 -3.63 9.10 -3.76
C ASP A 5 -3.49 8.04 -4.86
N ASP A 6 -3.21 8.45 -6.11
CA ASP A 6 -2.96 7.54 -7.23
C ASP A 6 -1.65 6.75 -7.05
N LEU A 7 -0.59 7.40 -6.57
CA LEU A 7 0.67 6.72 -6.22
C LEU A 7 0.45 5.70 -5.10
N LEU A 8 -0.33 6.07 -4.08
CA LEU A 8 -0.61 5.19 -2.95
C LEU A 8 -1.47 4.00 -3.38
N LEU A 9 -2.43 4.23 -4.28
CA LEU A 9 -3.29 3.21 -4.88
C LEU A 9 -2.49 2.19 -5.70
N ALA A 10 -1.39 2.60 -6.34
CA ALA A 10 -0.47 1.68 -7.01
C ALA A 10 0.49 0.99 -6.02
N TYR A 11 0.92 1.69 -4.97
CA TYR A 11 1.96 1.24 -4.06
C TYR A 11 1.49 0.16 -3.08
N LEU A 12 0.42 0.44 -2.32
CA LEU A 12 0.01 -0.41 -1.19
C LEU A 12 -0.52 -1.81 -1.58
N PRO A 13 -1.26 -2.01 -2.69
CA PRO A 13 -1.75 -3.34 -3.08
C PRO A 13 -0.65 -4.38 -3.20
N ASP A 14 0.49 -4.01 -3.79
CA ASP A 14 1.62 -4.92 -3.96
C ASP A 14 2.28 -5.24 -2.62
N HIS A 15 2.38 -4.26 -1.71
CA HIS A 15 2.88 -4.50 -0.36
C HIS A 15 1.93 -5.42 0.44
N ALA A 16 0.63 -5.18 0.41
CA ALA A 16 -0.35 -6.04 1.07
C ALA A 16 -0.33 -7.49 0.54
N ARG A 17 -0.15 -7.65 -0.78
CA ARG A 17 0.02 -8.96 -1.42
C ARG A 17 1.31 -9.65 -1.00
N LYS A 18 2.43 -8.90 -0.90
CA LYS A 18 3.73 -9.43 -0.44
C LYS A 18 3.63 -9.91 1.01
N VAL A 19 3.08 -9.10 1.92
CA VAL A 19 2.85 -9.48 3.33
C VAL A 19 2.05 -10.78 3.40
N ARG A 20 0.92 -10.84 2.68
CA ARG A 20 0.08 -12.04 2.66
C ARG A 20 0.83 -13.29 2.21
N LYS A 21 1.64 -13.18 1.14
CA LYS A 21 2.43 -14.29 0.60
C LYS A 21 3.55 -14.73 1.56
N LEU A 22 4.26 -13.79 2.17
CA LEU A 22 5.33 -14.08 3.14
C LEU A 22 4.79 -14.81 4.38
N GLU A 23 3.59 -14.43 4.83
CA GLU A 23 2.88 -15.07 5.93
C GLU A 23 2.15 -16.38 5.53
N ASN A 24 2.24 -16.80 4.26
CA ASN A 24 1.54 -17.98 3.71
C ASN A 24 0.01 -17.95 3.91
N LEU A 25 -0.60 -16.76 3.82
CA LEU A 25 -2.04 -16.59 4.04
C LEU A 25 -2.85 -16.66 2.74
N THR A 26 -4.05 -17.26 2.82
CA THR A 26 -5.07 -17.11 1.78
C THR A 26 -5.68 -15.70 1.82
N GLN A 27 -6.42 -15.30 0.78
CA GLN A 27 -7.14 -14.02 0.78
C GLN A 27 -8.18 -13.98 1.91
N GLU A 28 -8.84 -15.11 2.21
CA GLU A 28 -9.76 -15.26 3.34
C GLU A 28 -9.07 -14.95 4.66
N LYS A 29 -7.94 -15.60 4.94
CA LYS A 29 -7.22 -15.44 6.21
C LYS A 29 -6.63 -14.05 6.38
N MET A 30 -6.15 -13.45 5.29
CA MET A 30 -5.69 -12.08 5.33
C MET A 30 -6.85 -11.09 5.58
N ALA A 31 -8.00 -11.31 4.94
CA ALA A 31 -9.19 -10.48 5.17
C ALA A 31 -9.70 -10.59 6.62
N GLU A 32 -9.65 -11.79 7.22
CA GLU A 32 -9.94 -12.00 8.64
C GLU A 32 -9.01 -11.17 9.54
N ARG A 33 -7.68 -11.23 9.31
CA ARG A 33 -6.70 -10.42 10.08
C ARG A 33 -6.90 -8.91 9.89
N MET A 34 -7.31 -8.51 8.69
CA MET A 34 -7.63 -7.12 8.35
C MET A 34 -9.01 -6.66 8.82
N HIS A 35 -9.78 -7.55 9.49
CA HIS A 35 -11.15 -7.30 9.94
C HIS A 35 -12.09 -6.80 8.83
N MET A 36 -12.00 -7.39 7.64
CA MET A 36 -12.84 -7.01 6.50
C MET A 36 -13.36 -8.21 5.71
N ALA A 37 -14.34 -7.96 4.85
CA ALA A 37 -14.82 -8.99 3.95
C ALA A 37 -13.73 -9.37 2.94
N ARG A 38 -13.63 -10.67 2.62
CA ARG A 38 -12.71 -11.18 1.58
C ARG A 38 -12.78 -10.40 0.28
N ARG A 39 -13.99 -10.03 -0.18
CA ARG A 39 -14.18 -9.25 -1.42
C ARG A 39 -13.52 -7.88 -1.34
N SER A 40 -13.63 -7.22 -0.19
CA SER A 40 -12.99 -5.93 0.06
C SER A 40 -11.46 -6.06 0.01
N TYR A 41 -10.91 -7.07 0.69
CA TYR A 41 -9.47 -7.35 0.61
C TYR A 41 -9.00 -7.68 -0.81
N SER A 42 -9.78 -8.49 -1.54
CA SER A 42 -9.49 -8.86 -2.92
C SER A 42 -9.44 -7.64 -3.86
N ALA A 43 -10.34 -6.66 -3.65
CA ALA A 43 -10.33 -5.39 -4.36
C ALA A 43 -9.10 -4.52 -4.00
N LEU A 44 -8.69 -4.51 -2.73
CA LEU A 44 -7.44 -3.86 -2.31
C LEU A 44 -6.23 -4.45 -3.03
N GLU A 45 -6.09 -5.79 -3.09
CA GLU A 45 -4.98 -6.43 -3.80
C GLU A 45 -4.96 -6.15 -5.30
N ARG A 46 -6.10 -5.78 -5.91
CA ARG A 46 -6.20 -5.39 -7.32
C ARG A 46 -6.01 -3.89 -7.55
N GLY A 47 -5.90 -3.09 -6.48
CA GLY A 47 -5.84 -1.63 -6.57
C GLY A 47 -7.15 -0.99 -7.05
N GLU A 48 -8.28 -1.70 -6.93
CA GLU A 48 -9.60 -1.16 -7.32
C GLU A 48 -10.10 -0.12 -6.32
N ASN A 49 -9.72 -0.28 -5.05
CA ASN A 49 -10.06 0.62 -3.96
C ASN A 49 -8.80 0.99 -3.18
N GLY A 50 -8.75 2.22 -2.68
CA GLY A 50 -7.68 2.67 -1.79
C GLY A 50 -7.79 2.07 -0.39
N PHE A 51 -6.67 2.12 0.33
CA PHE A 51 -6.65 1.82 1.76
C PHE A 51 -7.24 3.00 2.54
N SER A 52 -8.20 2.72 3.42
CA SER A 52 -8.53 3.65 4.51
C SER A 52 -7.41 3.68 5.55
N ALA A 53 -7.36 4.73 6.37
CA ALA A 53 -6.43 4.82 7.49
C ALA A 53 -6.51 3.58 8.40
N THR A 54 -7.71 3.07 8.67
CA THR A 54 -7.90 1.85 9.48
C THR A 54 -7.28 0.63 8.80
N SER A 55 -7.54 0.41 7.51
CA SER A 55 -6.92 -0.72 6.79
C SER A 55 -5.41 -0.59 6.67
N LEU A 56 -4.88 0.63 6.58
CA LEU A 56 -3.45 0.88 6.60
C LEU A 56 -2.84 0.49 7.95
N LEU A 57 -3.44 0.91 9.06
CA LEU A 57 -2.97 0.51 10.41
C LEU A 57 -3.01 -1.01 10.61
N MET A 58 -4.06 -1.69 10.12
CA MET A 58 -4.13 -3.16 10.15
C MET A 58 -3.00 -3.79 9.34
N LEU A 59 -2.71 -3.27 8.13
CA LEU A 59 -1.58 -3.75 7.33
C LEU A 59 -0.23 -3.54 8.03
N LEU A 60 -0.01 -2.35 8.60
CA LEU A 60 1.23 -2.02 9.30
C LEU A 60 1.43 -2.90 10.54
N SER A 61 0.36 -3.25 11.25
CA SER A 61 0.43 -4.14 12.42
C SER A 61 0.86 -5.57 12.11
N MET A 62 0.80 -5.98 10.83
CA MET A 62 1.23 -7.30 10.37
C MET A 62 2.69 -7.33 9.88
N LEU A 63 3.38 -6.19 9.88
CA LEU A 63 4.80 -6.15 9.59
C LEU A 63 5.59 -6.64 10.81
N PRO A 64 6.70 -7.38 10.60
CA PRO A 64 7.37 -8.11 11.68
C PRO A 64 8.08 -7.21 12.69
N ASP A 65 8.46 -6.00 12.28
CA ASP A 65 9.21 -5.04 13.09
C ASP A 65 9.01 -3.59 12.62
N ASP A 66 9.46 -2.66 13.46
CA ASP A 66 9.43 -1.22 13.17
C ASP A 66 10.24 -0.85 11.93
N GLU A 67 11.30 -1.60 11.62
CA GLU A 67 12.14 -1.34 10.46
C GLU A 67 11.37 -1.62 9.16
N SER A 68 10.58 -2.69 9.12
CA SER A 68 9.70 -3.02 8.00
C SER A 68 8.62 -1.96 7.78
N VAL A 69 8.06 -1.42 8.87
CA VAL A 69 7.13 -0.28 8.81
C VAL A 69 7.82 0.95 8.23
N ARG A 70 9.01 1.30 8.74
CA ARG A 70 9.82 2.43 8.25
C ARG A 70 10.19 2.26 6.79
N ALA A 71 10.58 1.06 6.36
CA ALA A 71 10.95 0.76 4.98
C ALA A 71 9.77 0.95 4.02
N LEU A 72 8.57 0.52 4.41
CA LEU A 72 7.35 0.75 3.63
C LEU A 72 7.04 2.26 3.51
N ILE A 73 7.13 3.01 4.61
CA ILE A 73 6.87 4.46 4.57
C ILE A 73 7.93 5.17 3.72
N LYS A 74 9.20 4.85 3.92
CA LYS A 74 10.32 5.44 3.18
C LYS A 74 10.20 5.16 1.69
N GLY A 75 9.88 3.92 1.31
CA GLY A 75 9.69 3.55 -0.09
C GLY A 75 8.56 4.33 -0.77
N PHE A 76 7.48 4.64 -0.06
CA PHE A 76 6.43 5.52 -0.60
C PHE A 76 6.92 6.96 -0.78
N ILE A 77 7.63 7.53 0.21
CA ILE A 77 8.17 8.89 0.12
C ILE A 77 9.18 9.02 -1.02
N GLU A 78 10.02 8.01 -1.26
CA GLU A 78 10.94 7.98 -2.41
C GLU A 78 10.18 8.03 -3.74
N GLN A 79 9.04 7.34 -3.87
CA GLN A 79 8.20 7.43 -5.07
C GLN A 79 7.58 8.82 -5.24
N VAL A 80 7.14 9.44 -4.14
CA VAL A 80 6.63 10.82 -4.16
C VAL A 80 7.70 11.79 -4.64
N GLN A 81 8.91 11.73 -4.09
CA GLN A 81 10.03 12.57 -4.50
C GLN A 81 10.42 12.36 -5.96
N ALA A 82 10.45 11.10 -6.42
CA ALA A 82 10.73 10.78 -7.81
C ALA A 82 9.67 11.37 -8.76
N ALA A 83 8.40 11.31 -8.38
CA ALA A 83 7.31 11.89 -9.16
C ALA A 83 7.36 13.43 -9.20
N GLU A 84 7.74 14.08 -8.10
CA GLU A 84 7.93 15.53 -8.06
C GLU A 84 9.10 16.00 -8.93
N ASN A 85 10.26 15.33 -8.82
CA ASN A 85 11.43 15.66 -9.64
C ASN A 85 11.17 15.45 -11.15
N ALA A 86 10.40 14.42 -11.51
CA ALA A 86 10.04 14.17 -12.90
C ALA A 86 9.18 15.30 -13.50
N GLU A 87 8.30 15.90 -12.71
CA GLU A 87 7.49 17.04 -13.13
C GLU A 87 8.33 18.32 -13.29
N ASP A 88 9.29 18.57 -12.41
CA ASP A 88 10.18 19.73 -12.49
C ASP A 88 11.15 19.67 -13.70
N THR A 89 11.47 18.47 -14.18
CA THR A 89 12.33 18.27 -15.36
C THR A 89 11.61 18.34 -16.70
N ASN A 90 10.28 18.51 -16.71
CA ASN A 90 9.51 18.63 -17.94
C ASN A 90 9.24 20.13 -18.23
N PRO A 91 10.05 20.82 -19.07
CA PRO A 91 9.78 22.21 -19.40
C PRO A 91 8.43 22.27 -20.11
N HIS A 92 7.52 23.10 -19.60
CA HIS A 92 6.24 23.35 -20.25
C HIS A 92 6.43 23.68 -21.74
N PRO A 93 5.61 23.13 -22.66
CA PRO A 93 5.65 23.47 -24.08
C PRO A 93 5.26 24.93 -24.34
#